data_AF-A0A4Q7TUE5-F1
#
_entry.id   AF-A0A4Q7TUE5-F1
#
_cell.length_a   1.000
_cell.length_b   1.000
_cell.length_c   1.000
_cell.angle_alpha   90.00
_cell.angle_beta   90.00
_cell.angle_gamma   90.00
#
_symmetry.space_group_name_H-M   'P 1'
#
loop_
_entity.id
_entity.type
_entity.pdbx_description
1 polymer ?
#
loop_
_entity_poly.entity_id
_entity_poly.type
_entity_poly.pdbx_seq_one_letter_code
_entity_poly.pdbx_strand_id
1 'polypeptide(L)'
;MLAVSPLVVPVVMTLLGVALTAGNVAALPVLVAERNLLVLGGSLAAISVLSVVYLIVAVVIDRRRLVSLGHTHRASAWWILLGPFIYLIARTVRVVRESGKGTAPLWVFIATSVVITSLVIAAPFVVPRSATIAEMRAVESRITADLASEALVAQVLCPDSADARIGSTFRCDALDDAGSVVGLITVRWAGINGAIEYSLELAGLPAELEN
;
A
#
# COMPACT_ATOMS: atom_id res chain seq x y z
N MET A 1 24.91 -16.95 -17.67
CA MET A 1 24.65 -15.51 -17.44
C MET A 1 23.22 -15.36 -16.95
N LEU A 2 23.03 -14.98 -15.68
CA LEU A 2 21.72 -14.72 -15.08
C LEU A 2 21.08 -13.55 -15.82
N ALA A 3 20.29 -13.87 -16.85
CA ALA A 3 19.48 -12.88 -17.54
C ALA A 3 18.54 -12.29 -16.51
N VAL A 4 18.73 -11.01 -16.18
CA VAL A 4 17.73 -10.21 -15.46
C VAL A 4 16.40 -10.49 -16.14
N SER A 5 15.55 -11.27 -15.46
CA SER A 5 14.32 -11.75 -16.06
C SER A 5 13.52 -10.50 -16.42
N PRO A 6 12.95 -10.39 -17.63
CA PRO A 6 12.15 -9.25 -18.06
C PRO A 6 10.90 -8.99 -17.19
N LEU A 7 10.77 -9.72 -16.08
CA LEU A 7 9.72 -9.63 -15.08
C LEU A 7 10.17 -8.95 -13.80
N VAL A 8 11.47 -8.86 -13.50
CA VAL A 8 11.94 -8.26 -12.24
C VAL A 8 11.71 -6.75 -12.24
N VAL A 9 11.91 -6.07 -13.36
CA VAL A 9 11.79 -4.60 -13.44
C VAL A 9 10.36 -4.08 -13.35
N PRO A 10 9.31 -4.65 -13.99
CA PRO A 10 7.94 -4.15 -13.83
C PRO A 10 7.41 -4.42 -12.42
N VAL A 11 7.91 -5.49 -11.80
CA VAL A 11 7.68 -5.81 -10.39
C VAL A 11 8.33 -4.79 -9.47
N VAL A 12 9.59 -4.44 -9.71
CA VAL A 12 10.30 -3.41 -8.95
C VAL A 12 9.66 -2.04 -9.19
N MET A 13 9.18 -1.74 -10.40
CA MET A 13 8.49 -0.47 -10.71
C MET A 13 7.09 -0.39 -10.08
N THR A 14 6.35 -1.50 -10.02
CA THR A 14 5.07 -1.56 -9.31
C THR A 14 5.27 -1.49 -7.80
N LEU A 15 6.27 -2.18 -7.25
CA LEU A 15 6.67 -2.04 -5.85
C LEU A 15 7.16 -0.63 -5.53
N LEU A 16 7.89 0.02 -6.44
CA LEU A 16 8.34 1.40 -6.28
C LEU A 16 7.14 2.37 -6.34
N GLY A 17 6.19 2.14 -7.24
CA GLY A 17 4.93 2.87 -7.29
C GLY A 17 4.09 2.71 -6.02
N VAL A 18 4.00 1.48 -5.48
CA VAL A 18 3.33 1.22 -4.21
C VAL A 18 4.10 1.79 -3.03
N ALA A 19 5.43 1.76 -3.01
CA ALA A 19 6.23 2.36 -1.95
C ALA A 19 6.08 3.89 -1.94
N LEU A 20 6.01 4.51 -3.13
CA LEU A 20 5.75 5.94 -3.29
C LEU A 20 4.33 6.34 -2.83
N THR A 21 3.33 5.44 -2.94
CA THR A 21 1.96 5.71 -2.46
C THR A 21 1.73 5.30 -0.99
N ALA A 22 2.36 4.23 -0.52
CA ALA A 22 2.23 3.70 0.84
C ALA A 22 3.00 4.54 1.88
N GLY A 23 4.11 5.15 1.48
CA GLY A 23 4.89 6.04 2.36
C GLY A 23 4.20 7.38 2.67
N ASN A 24 3.07 7.70 2.02
CA ASN A 24 2.40 9.00 2.15
C ASN A 24 0.90 8.95 1.79
N VAL A 25 0.18 7.87 2.14
CA VAL A 25 -1.29 7.86 1.99
C VAL A 25 -1.98 8.91 2.90
N ALA A 26 -1.29 9.36 3.96
CA ALA A 26 -1.66 10.52 4.80
C ALA A 26 -1.59 11.85 4.06
N ALA A 27 -0.62 11.97 3.16
CA ALA A 27 -0.29 13.20 2.48
C ALA A 27 -0.92 13.30 1.09
N LEU A 28 -1.64 12.28 0.61
CA LEU A 28 -2.38 12.36 -0.64
C LEU A 28 -3.43 13.49 -0.64
N PRO A 29 -4.22 13.76 0.42
CA PRO A 29 -5.08 14.94 0.42
C PRO A 29 -4.32 16.26 0.63
N VAL A 30 -3.16 16.27 1.31
CA VAL A 30 -2.40 17.50 1.64
C VAL A 30 -1.42 17.93 0.53
N LEU A 31 -0.85 17.00 -0.24
CA LEU A 31 -0.07 17.28 -1.45
C LEU A 31 -0.95 17.63 -2.66
N VAL A 32 -2.22 17.19 -2.66
CA VAL A 32 -3.21 17.58 -3.69
C VAL A 32 -3.80 18.95 -3.40
N ALA A 33 -3.79 19.41 -2.15
CA ALA A 33 -4.43 20.67 -1.75
C ALA A 33 -3.67 21.93 -2.18
N GLU A 34 -2.32 21.97 -2.23
CA GLU A 34 -1.66 23.26 -2.45
C GLU A 34 -0.55 23.36 -3.52
N ARG A 35 0.03 22.29 -4.07
CA ARG A 35 0.87 22.40 -5.29
C ARG A 35 1.25 21.03 -5.84
N ASN A 36 0.91 20.84 -7.12
CA ASN A 36 1.44 19.84 -8.05
C ASN A 36 0.60 18.60 -8.37
N LEU A 37 -0.70 18.78 -8.63
CA LEU A 37 -1.48 17.82 -9.45
C LEU A 37 -0.76 17.48 -10.78
N LEU A 38 0.00 18.44 -11.33
CA LEU A 38 0.77 18.29 -12.56
C LEU A 38 2.08 17.49 -12.39
N VAL A 39 2.74 17.54 -11.21
CA VAL A 39 3.93 16.71 -10.93
C VAL A 39 3.51 15.30 -10.50
N LEU A 40 2.42 15.16 -9.74
CA LEU A 40 1.87 13.85 -9.39
C LEU A 40 1.28 13.15 -10.63
N GLY A 41 0.49 13.87 -11.43
CA GLY A 41 -0.01 13.37 -12.72
C GLY A 41 1.11 13.09 -13.71
N GLY A 42 2.12 13.96 -13.78
CA GLY A 42 3.29 13.78 -14.64
C GLY A 42 4.16 12.59 -14.24
N SER A 43 4.35 12.33 -12.95
CA SER A 43 5.11 11.18 -12.46
C SER A 43 4.37 9.86 -12.68
N LEU A 44 3.06 9.80 -12.43
CA LEU A 44 2.26 8.62 -12.74
C LEU A 44 2.21 8.33 -14.25
N ALA A 45 2.07 9.37 -15.07
CA ALA A 45 2.14 9.24 -16.52
C ALA A 45 3.54 8.78 -16.99
N ALA A 46 4.61 9.33 -16.41
CA ALA A 46 5.96 8.90 -16.74
C ALA A 46 6.21 7.43 -16.36
N ILE A 47 5.77 7.01 -15.17
CA ILE A 47 5.87 5.62 -14.71
C ILE A 47 5.07 4.68 -15.63
N SER A 48 3.86 5.07 -16.04
CA SER A 48 3.04 4.25 -16.94
C SER A 48 3.66 4.13 -18.33
N VAL A 49 4.15 5.24 -18.91
CA VAL A 49 4.85 5.24 -20.20
C VAL A 49 6.12 4.38 -20.12
N LEU A 50 6.94 4.57 -19.09
CA LEU A 50 8.15 3.76 -18.88
C LEU A 50 7.83 2.27 -18.74
N SER A 51 6.75 1.94 -18.05
CA SER A 51 6.28 0.55 -17.90
C SER A 51 5.85 -0.05 -19.24
N VAL A 52 5.11 0.70 -20.06
CA VAL A 52 4.70 0.26 -21.40
C VAL A 52 5.91 0.07 -22.32
N VAL A 53 6.82 1.06 -22.37
CA VAL A 53 8.07 0.98 -23.16
C VAL A 53 8.89 -0.23 -22.73
N TYR A 54 9.02 -0.46 -21.44
CA TYR A 54 9.72 -1.61 -20.90
C TYR A 54 9.09 -2.95 -21.34
N LEU A 55 7.76 -3.09 -21.25
CA LEU A 55 7.06 -4.30 -21.69
C LEU A 55 7.28 -4.58 -23.19
N ILE A 56 7.28 -3.53 -24.02
CA ILE A 56 7.57 -3.65 -25.45
C ILE A 56 9.01 -4.17 -25.65
N VAL A 57 9.99 -3.56 -24.99
CA VAL A 57 11.40 -3.98 -25.08
C VAL A 57 11.57 -5.43 -24.62
N ALA A 58 10.94 -5.82 -23.52
CA ALA A 58 10.96 -7.18 -23.00
C ALA A 58 10.42 -8.20 -24.03
N VAL A 59 9.30 -7.91 -24.68
CA VAL A 59 8.72 -8.78 -25.72
C VAL A 59 9.60 -8.85 -26.97
N VAL A 60 10.24 -7.74 -27.35
CA VAL A 60 11.20 -7.73 -28.48
C VAL A 60 12.40 -8.62 -28.18
N ILE A 61 12.98 -8.52 -26.98
CA ILE A 61 14.11 -9.35 -26.55
C ILE A 61 13.70 -10.84 -26.53
N ASP A 62 12.52 -11.15 -25.98
CA ASP A 62 12.02 -12.52 -25.92
C ASP A 62 11.85 -13.12 -27.31
N ARG A 63 11.26 -12.35 -28.24
CA ARG A 63 11.11 -12.76 -29.65
C ARG A 63 12.45 -13.00 -30.34
N ARG A 64 13.45 -12.13 -30.13
CA ARG A 64 14.79 -12.32 -30.70
C ARG A 64 15.45 -13.59 -30.17
N ARG A 65 15.31 -13.88 -28.87
CA ARG A 65 15.81 -15.11 -28.26
C ARG A 65 15.13 -16.36 -28.82
N LEU A 66 13.80 -16.35 -28.97
CA LEU A 66 13.08 -17.48 -29.56
C LEU A 66 13.51 -17.75 -31.01
N VAL A 67 13.80 -16.71 -31.79
CA VAL A 67 14.35 -16.85 -33.15
C VAL A 67 15.74 -17.49 -33.12
N SER A 68 16.62 -17.02 -32.22
CA SER A 68 17.96 -17.59 -32.10
C SER A 68 17.96 -19.07 -31.67
N LEU A 69 16.87 -19.53 -31.05
CA LEU A 69 16.68 -20.92 -30.63
C LEU A 69 16.00 -21.80 -31.70
N GLY A 70 15.68 -21.24 -32.88
CA GLY A 70 15.12 -22.01 -34.01
C GLY A 70 13.61 -22.22 -33.97
N HIS A 71 12.86 -21.54 -33.10
CA HIS A 71 11.40 -21.66 -33.04
C HIS A 71 10.72 -20.96 -34.23
N THR A 72 10.00 -21.73 -35.05
CA THR A 72 9.32 -21.22 -36.26
C THR A 72 7.94 -20.63 -35.95
N HIS A 73 7.16 -21.19 -35.01
CA HIS A 73 5.81 -20.70 -34.68
C HIS A 73 5.79 -19.84 -33.42
N ARG A 74 6.06 -18.55 -33.58
CA ARG A 74 6.09 -17.57 -32.49
C ARG A 74 4.69 -17.09 -32.10
N ALA A 75 4.44 -16.90 -30.80
CA ALA A 75 3.22 -16.25 -30.32
C ALA A 75 3.08 -14.84 -30.94
N SER A 76 1.87 -14.48 -31.38
CA SER A 76 1.60 -13.15 -31.92
C SER A 76 1.78 -12.10 -30.82
N ALA A 77 2.35 -10.93 -31.18
CA ALA A 77 2.55 -9.85 -30.21
C ALA A 77 1.22 -9.28 -29.69
N TRP A 78 0.12 -9.50 -30.42
CA TRP A 78 -1.22 -9.06 -30.07
C TRP A 78 -1.70 -9.54 -28.70
N TRP A 79 -1.22 -10.70 -28.22
CA TRP A 79 -1.55 -11.21 -26.89
C TRP A 79 -1.08 -10.31 -25.74
N ILE A 80 -0.14 -9.39 -25.99
CA ILE A 80 0.32 -8.43 -24.97
C ILE A 80 -0.76 -7.42 -24.57
N LEU A 81 -1.72 -7.13 -25.46
CA LEU A 81 -2.80 -6.17 -25.18
C LEU A 81 -3.77 -6.69 -24.12
N LEU A 82 -3.88 -8.00 -23.97
CA LEU A 82 -4.64 -8.65 -22.91
C LEU A 82 -3.88 -8.66 -21.56
N GLY A 83 -2.63 -8.23 -21.55
CA GLY A 83 -1.78 -8.16 -20.38
C GLY A 83 -0.66 -9.20 -20.35
N PRO A 84 0.33 -9.01 -19.46
CA PRO A 84 1.55 -9.83 -19.41
C PRO A 84 1.28 -11.29 -19.06
N PHE A 85 0.29 -11.56 -18.20
CA PHE A 85 -0.07 -12.92 -17.80
C PHE A 85 -0.59 -13.76 -18.97
N ILE A 86 -1.54 -13.20 -19.74
CA ILE A 86 -2.14 -13.87 -20.90
C ILE A 86 -1.08 -14.13 -21.97
N TYR A 87 -0.18 -13.17 -22.20
CA TYR A 87 0.96 -13.35 -23.10
C TYR A 87 1.86 -14.54 -22.70
N LEU A 88 2.19 -14.65 -21.41
CA LEU A 88 3.04 -15.73 -20.91
C LEU A 88 2.36 -17.10 -21.01
N ILE A 89 1.05 -17.19 -20.81
CA ILE A 89 0.29 -18.42 -21.03
C ILE A 89 0.35 -18.83 -22.51
N ALA A 90 0.02 -17.90 -23.42
CA ALA A 90 0.02 -18.16 -24.86
C ALA A 90 1.40 -18.62 -25.35
N ARG A 91 2.47 -17.98 -24.86
CA ARG A 91 3.85 -18.40 -25.12
C ARG A 91 4.12 -19.81 -24.59
N THR A 92 3.78 -20.07 -23.34
CA THR A 92 4.05 -21.36 -22.68
C THR A 92 3.39 -22.50 -23.45
N VAL A 93 2.12 -22.35 -23.85
CA VAL A 93 1.40 -23.36 -24.64
C VAL A 93 2.11 -23.66 -25.96
N ARG A 94 2.58 -22.64 -26.70
CA ARG A 94 3.27 -22.84 -27.97
C ARG A 94 4.64 -23.50 -27.80
N VAL A 95 5.45 -23.03 -26.84
CA VAL A 95 6.81 -23.54 -26.62
C VAL A 95 6.78 -24.98 -26.10
N VAL A 96 5.83 -25.31 -25.20
CA VAL A 96 5.64 -26.68 -24.70
C VAL A 96 5.16 -27.62 -25.82
N ARG A 97 4.31 -27.16 -26.74
CA ARG A 97 3.90 -27.97 -27.90
C ARG A 97 5.05 -28.31 -28.85
N GLU A 98 6.00 -27.39 -29.05
CA GLU A 98 7.15 -27.64 -29.96
C GLU A 98 8.30 -28.41 -29.28
N SER A 99 8.61 -28.10 -28.02
CA SER A 99 9.84 -28.56 -27.35
C SER A 99 9.61 -29.46 -26.13
N GLY A 100 8.37 -29.60 -25.67
CA GLY A 100 8.02 -30.28 -24.41
C GLY A 100 8.49 -29.56 -23.14
N LYS A 101 9.15 -28.41 -23.26
CA LYS A 101 9.74 -27.63 -22.16
C LYS A 101 9.35 -26.16 -22.30
N GLY A 102 9.61 -25.31 -21.30
CA GLY A 102 9.44 -23.85 -21.42
C GLY A 102 8.41 -23.18 -20.51
N THR A 103 7.98 -23.84 -19.42
CA THR A 103 7.07 -23.26 -18.42
C THR A 103 7.77 -22.34 -17.40
N ALA A 104 9.11 -22.31 -17.38
CA ALA A 104 9.88 -21.57 -16.37
C ALA A 104 9.52 -20.07 -16.28
N PRO A 105 9.35 -19.31 -17.38
CA PRO A 105 8.99 -17.90 -17.29
C PRO A 105 7.62 -17.65 -16.64
N LEU A 106 6.66 -18.57 -16.85
CA LEU A 106 5.33 -18.48 -16.25
C LEU A 106 5.40 -18.70 -14.73
N TRP A 107 6.12 -19.73 -14.29
CA TRP A 107 6.28 -20.00 -12.85
C TRP A 107 7.02 -18.87 -12.13
N VAL A 108 8.06 -18.31 -12.75
CA VAL A 108 8.77 -17.14 -12.20
C VAL A 108 7.82 -15.94 -12.09
N PHE A 109 6.98 -15.70 -13.10
CA PHE A 109 5.97 -14.63 -13.03
C PHE A 109 5.03 -14.83 -11.84
N ILE A 110 4.41 -16.01 -11.73
CA ILE A 110 3.46 -16.33 -10.67
C ILE A 110 4.11 -16.17 -9.29
N ALA A 111 5.28 -16.77 -9.08
CA ALA A 111 6.00 -16.68 -7.81
C ALA A 111 6.32 -15.22 -7.45
N THR A 112 6.80 -14.44 -8.41
CA THR A 112 7.13 -13.03 -8.18
C THR A 112 5.86 -12.21 -7.89
N SER A 113 4.76 -12.44 -8.61
CA SER A 113 3.48 -11.79 -8.35
C SER A 113 2.95 -12.09 -6.94
N VAL A 114 3.02 -13.34 -6.50
CA VAL A 114 2.61 -13.72 -5.14
C VAL A 114 3.45 -12.99 -4.09
N VAL A 115 4.77 -12.96 -4.26
CA VAL A 115 5.66 -12.25 -3.32
C VAL A 115 5.31 -10.76 -3.25
N ILE A 116 5.13 -10.09 -4.39
CA ILE A 116 4.74 -8.68 -4.40
C ILE A 116 3.40 -8.46 -3.71
N THR A 117 2.38 -9.23 -4.09
CA THR A 117 1.04 -9.08 -3.52
C THR A 117 1.08 -9.28 -2.00
N SER A 118 1.85 -10.26 -1.51
CA SER A 118 2.05 -10.45 -0.08
C SER A 118 2.73 -9.26 0.60
N LEU A 119 3.75 -8.67 -0.05
CA LEU A 119 4.43 -7.47 0.47
C LEU A 119 3.50 -6.26 0.51
N VAL A 120 2.67 -6.05 -0.51
CA VAL A 120 1.70 -4.95 -0.56
C VAL A 120 0.65 -5.10 0.55
N ILE A 121 0.17 -6.31 0.79
CA ILE A 121 -0.80 -6.59 1.88
C ILE A 121 -0.15 -6.41 3.25
N ALA A 122 1.12 -6.80 3.41
CA ALA A 122 1.85 -6.69 4.67
C ALA A 122 2.30 -5.24 4.97
N ALA A 123 2.52 -4.42 3.94
CA ALA A 123 3.05 -3.06 4.05
C ALA A 123 2.39 -2.19 5.15
N PRO A 124 1.05 -2.08 5.26
CA PRO A 124 0.42 -1.22 6.28
C PRO A 124 0.65 -1.67 7.73
N PHE A 125 1.13 -2.90 7.95
CA PHE A 125 1.44 -3.44 9.27
C PHE A 125 2.92 -3.31 9.64
N VAL A 126 3.82 -3.35 8.65
CA VAL A 126 5.27 -3.44 8.90
C VAL A 126 6.03 -2.16 8.60
N VAL A 127 5.56 -1.34 7.65
CA VAL A 127 6.26 -0.12 7.25
C VAL A 127 6.01 0.97 8.28
N PRO A 128 7.05 1.56 8.90
CA PRO A 128 6.89 2.67 9.83
C PRO A 128 6.19 3.85 9.14
N ARG A 129 5.10 4.33 9.74
CA ARG A 129 4.38 5.53 9.30
C ARG A 129 4.13 6.41 10.51
N SER A 130 4.44 7.69 10.41
CA SER A 130 4.04 8.69 11.41
C SER A 130 2.71 9.32 11.01
N ALA A 131 1.78 9.45 11.95
CA ALA A 131 0.60 10.29 11.80
C ALA A 131 1.02 11.76 11.71
N THR A 132 0.40 12.49 10.78
CA THR A 132 0.57 13.94 10.65
C THR A 132 -0.22 14.68 11.72
N ILE A 133 0.15 15.93 12.02
CA ILE A 133 -0.58 16.78 12.97
C ILE A 133 -2.06 16.90 12.55
N ALA A 134 -2.34 17.07 11.25
CA ALA A 134 -3.70 17.18 10.74
C ALA A 134 -4.53 15.90 11.00
N GLU A 135 -3.95 14.71 10.80
CA GLU A 135 -4.60 13.44 11.13
C GLU A 135 -4.87 13.32 12.64
N MET A 136 -3.91 13.71 13.48
CA MET A 136 -4.07 13.66 14.93
C MET A 136 -5.17 14.61 15.43
N ARG A 137 -5.27 15.82 14.85
CA ARG A 137 -6.37 16.76 15.14
C ARG A 137 -7.73 16.25 14.67
N ALA A 138 -7.78 15.52 13.56
CA ALA A 138 -9.01 14.88 13.11
C ALA A 138 -9.46 13.77 14.08
N VAL A 139 -8.51 12.99 14.63
CA VAL A 139 -8.79 12.00 15.67
C VAL A 139 -9.29 12.68 16.95
N GLU A 140 -8.62 13.72 17.42
CA GLU A 140 -8.99 14.52 18.59
C GLU A 140 -10.44 15.02 18.48
N SER A 141 -10.78 15.64 17.36
CA SER A 141 -12.13 16.16 17.08
C SER A 141 -13.18 15.06 17.08
N ARG A 142 -12.87 13.89 16.50
CA ARG A 142 -13.79 12.75 16.45
C ARG A 142 -14.06 12.17 17.84
N ILE A 143 -13.01 11.91 18.63
CA ILE A 143 -13.18 11.35 19.97
C ILE A 143 -13.89 12.36 20.89
N THR A 144 -13.57 13.65 20.76
CA THR A 144 -14.27 14.71 21.51
C THR A 144 -15.75 14.76 21.16
N ALA A 145 -16.10 14.66 19.87
CA ALA A 145 -17.49 14.63 19.43
C ALA A 145 -18.25 13.39 19.96
N ASP A 146 -17.59 12.22 19.96
CA ASP A 146 -18.18 10.99 20.49
C ASP A 146 -18.41 11.10 22.01
N LEU A 147 -17.41 11.53 22.78
CA LEU A 147 -17.49 11.65 24.25
C LEU A 147 -18.38 12.82 24.72
N ALA A 148 -18.54 13.87 23.92
CA ALA A 148 -19.45 14.97 24.21
C ALA A 148 -20.91 14.49 24.30
N SER A 149 -21.26 13.41 23.57
CA SER A 149 -22.60 12.81 23.65
C SER A 149 -22.86 12.09 24.98
N GLU A 150 -21.80 11.68 25.69
CA GLU A 150 -21.89 10.98 26.97
C GLU A 150 -21.72 11.92 28.17
N ALA A 151 -21.35 13.19 27.94
CA ALA A 151 -21.10 14.22 28.96
C ALA A 151 -19.99 13.86 29.99
N LEU A 152 -19.03 13.02 29.60
CA LEU A 152 -17.93 12.57 30.47
C LEU A 152 -16.67 13.45 30.38
N VAL A 153 -16.43 14.10 29.24
CA VAL A 153 -15.14 14.77 28.94
C VAL A 153 -15.39 16.07 28.17
N ALA A 154 -14.69 17.14 28.54
CA ALA A 154 -14.81 18.45 27.90
C ALA A 154 -13.87 18.59 26.70
N GLN A 155 -12.64 18.05 26.81
CA GLN A 155 -11.64 18.12 25.75
C GLN A 155 -10.74 16.88 25.75
N VAL A 156 -10.32 16.44 24.56
CA VAL A 156 -9.30 15.40 24.39
C VAL A 156 -8.03 16.06 23.87
N LEU A 157 -6.87 15.70 24.40
CA LEU A 157 -5.57 16.16 23.92
C LEU A 157 -4.72 14.99 23.46
N CYS A 158 -4.48 14.89 22.16
CA CYS A 158 -3.64 13.86 21.56
C CYS A 158 -2.23 14.41 21.23
N PRO A 159 -1.19 13.56 21.15
CA PRO A 159 0.16 14.00 20.80
C PRO A 159 0.23 14.51 19.36
N ASP A 160 1.19 15.41 19.09
CA ASP A 160 1.37 16.00 17.75
C ASP A 160 1.90 15.00 16.70
N SER A 161 2.42 13.86 17.14
CA SER A 161 2.80 12.75 16.27
C SER A 161 2.65 11.41 17.00
N ALA A 162 2.28 10.38 16.25
CA ALA A 162 2.17 9.01 16.73
C ALA A 162 2.53 8.02 15.61
N ASP A 163 2.82 6.78 15.98
CA ASP A 163 2.86 5.69 15.00
C ASP A 163 1.46 5.48 14.41
N ALA A 164 1.41 5.35 13.08
CA ALA A 164 0.18 5.19 12.30
C ALA A 164 0.12 3.84 11.57
N ARG A 165 0.94 2.87 11.98
CA ARG A 165 0.82 1.48 11.54
C ARG A 165 -0.50 0.88 12.01
N ILE A 166 -1.12 0.03 11.19
CA ILE A 166 -2.33 -0.68 11.63
C ILE A 166 -1.99 -1.54 12.85
N GLY A 167 -2.80 -1.40 13.89
CA GLY A 167 -2.63 -2.07 15.17
C GLY A 167 -1.73 -1.35 16.16
N SER A 168 -1.02 -0.28 15.77
CA SER A 168 -0.28 0.56 16.70
C SER A 168 -1.22 1.38 17.58
N THR A 169 -0.74 1.70 18.79
CA THR A 169 -1.51 2.40 19.82
C THR A 169 -0.81 3.67 20.27
N PHE A 170 -1.59 4.70 20.59
CA PHE A 170 -1.11 5.93 21.23
C PHE A 170 -2.10 6.36 22.31
N ARG A 171 -1.67 7.30 23.16
CA ARG A 171 -2.48 7.80 24.28
C ARG A 171 -2.86 9.25 24.04
N CYS A 172 -4.09 9.59 24.39
CA CYS A 172 -4.57 10.97 24.51
C CYS A 172 -5.05 11.21 25.95
N ASP A 173 -4.92 12.44 26.41
CA ASP A 173 -5.40 12.85 27.71
C ASP A 173 -6.86 13.30 27.60
N ALA A 174 -7.72 12.87 28.51
CA ALA A 174 -9.08 13.38 28.66
C ALA A 174 -9.07 14.49 29.70
N LEU A 175 -9.56 15.68 29.36
CA LEU A 175 -9.57 16.86 30.21
C LEU A 175 -11.00 17.27 30.57
N ASP A 176 -11.18 17.75 31.80
CA ASP A 176 -12.41 18.42 32.24
C ASP A 176 -12.46 19.90 31.80
N ASP A 177 -13.55 20.58 32.12
CA ASP A 177 -13.75 22.01 31.82
C ASP A 177 -12.69 22.91 32.50
N ALA A 178 -12.04 22.43 33.56
CA ALA A 178 -10.98 23.14 34.28
C ALA A 178 -9.59 22.90 33.66
N GLY A 179 -9.48 22.03 32.64
CA GLY A 179 -8.22 21.65 32.01
C GLY A 179 -7.40 20.66 32.83
N SER A 180 -8.00 19.96 33.78
CA SER A 180 -7.36 18.89 34.54
C SER A 180 -7.56 17.54 33.84
N VAL A 181 -6.53 16.68 33.87
CA VAL A 181 -6.59 15.34 33.28
C VAL A 181 -7.48 14.45 34.17
N VAL A 182 -8.62 14.02 33.62
CA VAL A 182 -9.60 13.14 34.28
C VAL A 182 -9.51 11.68 33.83
N GLY A 183 -8.76 11.40 32.77
CA GLY A 183 -8.58 10.05 32.27
C GLY A 183 -7.58 9.95 31.13
N LEU A 184 -7.24 8.71 30.78
CA LEU A 184 -6.36 8.36 29.68
C LEU A 184 -7.17 7.62 28.61
N ILE A 185 -7.07 8.08 27.37
CA ILE A 185 -7.70 7.44 26.22
C ILE A 185 -6.62 6.69 25.45
N THR A 186 -6.72 5.37 25.39
CA THR A 186 -5.84 4.55 24.55
C THR A 186 -6.51 4.37 23.20
N VAL A 187 -5.88 4.88 22.14
CA VAL A 187 -6.37 4.81 20.77
C VAL A 187 -5.53 3.81 19.97
N ARG A 188 -6.19 3.01 19.15
CA ARG A 188 -5.59 2.03 18.24
C ARG A 188 -6.04 2.28 16.81
N TRP A 189 -5.10 2.22 15.87
CA TRP A 189 -5.42 2.28 14.44
C TRP A 189 -5.99 0.95 13.95
N ALA A 190 -7.25 0.95 13.52
CA ALA A 190 -7.99 -0.25 13.12
C ALA A 190 -8.00 -0.50 11.60
N GLY A 191 -7.68 0.50 10.76
CA GLY A 191 -7.68 0.29 9.31
C GLY A 191 -7.01 1.37 8.48
N ILE A 192 -6.80 1.06 7.19
CA ILE A 192 -6.15 1.95 6.20
C ILE A 192 -6.90 3.27 5.95
N ASN A 193 -8.18 3.34 6.29
CA ASN A 193 -9.03 4.52 6.09
C ASN A 193 -8.95 5.52 7.27
N GLY A 194 -7.98 5.37 8.18
CA GLY A 194 -7.92 6.14 9.42
C GLY A 194 -9.02 5.74 10.42
N ALA A 195 -9.54 4.51 10.31
CA ALA A 195 -10.44 3.97 11.32
C ALA A 195 -9.67 3.78 12.63
N ILE A 196 -10.29 4.20 13.74
CA ILE A 196 -9.73 4.12 15.09
C ILE A 196 -10.68 3.34 15.99
N GLU A 197 -10.09 2.57 16.90
CA GLU A 197 -10.74 1.99 18.08
C GLU A 197 -10.14 2.68 19.30
N TYR A 198 -10.94 3.02 20.31
CA TYR A 198 -10.42 3.63 21.52
C TYR A 198 -11.09 3.08 22.78
N SER A 199 -10.35 3.14 23.89
CA SER A 199 -10.85 2.83 25.22
C SER A 199 -10.49 3.96 26.18
N LEU A 200 -11.43 4.33 27.04
CA LEU A 200 -11.28 5.39 28.03
C LEU A 200 -11.08 4.76 29.42
N GLU A 201 -9.97 5.11 30.08
CA GLU A 201 -9.70 4.77 31.47
C GLU A 201 -9.79 6.05 32.31
N LEU A 202 -10.84 6.19 33.13
CA LEU A 202 -10.99 7.35 34.01
C LEU A 202 -10.06 7.23 35.22
N ALA A 203 -9.29 8.29 35.47
CA ALA A 203 -8.45 8.43 36.65
C ALA A 203 -9.33 8.81 37.86
N GLY A 204 -10.12 7.86 38.38
CA GLY A 204 -10.91 8.15 39.58
C GLY A 204 -12.11 7.27 39.92
N LEU A 205 -12.41 6.21 39.18
CA LEU A 205 -13.45 5.26 39.62
C LEU A 205 -12.81 4.18 40.51
N PRO A 206 -13.10 4.12 41.83
CA PRO A 206 -12.86 2.90 42.58
C PRO A 206 -13.62 1.75 41.92
N ALA A 207 -13.00 0.58 41.85
CA ALA A 207 -13.53 -0.65 41.25
C ALA A 207 -14.72 -1.26 42.03
N GLU A 208 -15.73 -0.46 42.40
CA GLU A 208 -16.86 -0.86 43.27
C GLU A 208 -18.24 -0.76 42.62
N LEU A 209 -18.36 -0.57 41.30
CA LEU A 209 -19.65 -0.65 40.60
C LEU A 209 -19.62 -1.61 39.40
N GLU A 210 -19.04 -2.79 39.61
CA GLU A 210 -19.36 -4.00 38.86
C GLU A 210 -20.22 -4.89 39.76
N ASN A 211 -21.54 -4.64 39.78
CA ASN A 211 -22.53 -5.59 40.27
C ASN A 211 -23.83 -5.45 39.47
#